data_AF-A0A1I5W8U0-F1
#
_entry.id   AF-A0A1I5W8U0-F1
#
_cell.length_a   1.000
_cell.length_b   1.000
_cell.length_c   1.000
_cell.angle_alpha   90.00
_cell.angle_beta   90.00
_cell.angle_gamma   90.00
#
_symmetry.space_group_name_H-M   'P 1'
#
loop_
_entity.id
_entity.type
_entity.pdbx_description
1 polymer ?
#
loop_
_entity_poly.entity_id
_entity_poly.type
_entity_poly.pdbx_seq_one_letter_code
_entity_poly.pdbx_strand_id
1 'polypeptide(L)'
;MIDPKRVLRALAEHWTLLEPLCERFDSGTLSLIELRKQLTAQLPESTPVDITALLDQWIRLDILVPVAKSPNRFELNAQIHDFLAYLRREHRLGLCLEIEAYLRHLERLAGYIKDAFEVRDAADLTRQLRLLDMRVRDVLKKLANDEQALVAVAERAKTSDRQIPLRQRYAEVLATWDEYVEPMIQLVAADGAFEQGVYRVEHVLLRLLGEQQRLGQLVDDDLLLRTHARILEMQTTAQLTLRRARELLLPLREEARRHNAVTRGAALALATIRRKGLDAVPQASLPLFSRPQSTFLGTASQVEAYVYALARFEPKPAQFPKASTARKGEAPRAPRTAREMLERCEQALPLPDLMTWLLAQEPEGATDELLYWFSRLSRDARFQRERLERREYLTAEHRLSLSSFTLLRTIP
;
A
#
# COMPACT_ATOMS: atom_id res chain seq x y z
N MET A 1 -14.16 -37.29 22.53
CA MET A 1 -12.98 -36.68 21.87
C MET A 1 -12.86 -37.26 20.48
N ILE A 2 -12.72 -36.41 19.48
CA ILE A 2 -12.52 -36.82 18.09
C ILE A 2 -11.11 -37.41 17.98
N ASP A 3 -10.99 -38.54 17.28
CA ASP A 3 -9.69 -39.17 17.03
C ASP A 3 -8.97 -38.41 15.89
N PRO A 4 -7.89 -37.67 16.17
CA PRO A 4 -7.21 -36.85 15.16
C PRO A 4 -6.65 -37.70 14.02
N LYS A 5 -6.28 -38.96 14.25
CA LYS A 5 -5.80 -39.86 13.19
C LYS A 5 -6.90 -40.18 12.18
N ARG A 6 -8.14 -40.36 12.65
CA ARG A 6 -9.29 -40.64 11.78
C ARG A 6 -9.67 -39.42 10.94
N VAL A 7 -9.60 -38.22 11.51
CA VAL A 7 -9.84 -36.97 10.78
C VAL A 7 -8.82 -36.82 9.66
N LEU A 8 -7.51 -36.89 9.97
CA LEU A 8 -6.46 -36.74 8.97
C LEU A 8 -6.54 -37.81 7.87
N ARG A 9 -6.85 -39.06 8.24
CA ARG A 9 -7.05 -40.14 7.27
C ARG A 9 -8.24 -39.87 6.35
N ALA A 10 -9.38 -39.44 6.90
CA ALA A 10 -10.55 -39.11 6.11
C ALA A 10 -10.32 -37.90 5.18
N LEU A 11 -9.59 -36.87 5.65
CA LEU A 11 -9.22 -35.73 4.81
C LEU A 11 -8.30 -36.14 3.65
N ALA A 12 -7.36 -37.05 3.89
CA ALA A 12 -6.48 -37.58 2.85
C ALA A 12 -7.23 -38.48 1.85
N GLU A 13 -8.05 -39.42 2.34
CA GLU A 13 -8.82 -40.35 1.51
C GLU A 13 -9.89 -39.63 0.66
N HIS A 14 -10.53 -38.60 1.21
CA HIS A 14 -11.63 -37.88 0.56
C HIS A 14 -11.22 -36.52 -0.03
N TRP A 15 -9.92 -36.26 -0.19
CA TRP A 15 -9.42 -34.97 -0.67
C TRP A 15 -10.09 -34.53 -1.98
N THR A 16 -10.17 -35.43 -2.96
CA THR A 16 -10.75 -35.15 -4.29
C THR A 16 -12.23 -34.79 -4.23
N LEU A 17 -12.95 -35.22 -3.19
CA LEU A 17 -14.35 -34.87 -2.96
C LEU A 17 -14.47 -33.53 -2.22
N LEU A 18 -13.60 -33.30 -1.24
CA LEU A 18 -13.63 -32.10 -0.40
C LEU A 18 -13.11 -30.85 -1.12
N GLU A 19 -12.06 -30.97 -1.94
CA GLU A 19 -11.42 -29.85 -2.63
C GLU A 19 -12.40 -29.02 -3.47
N PRO A 20 -13.24 -29.59 -4.36
CA PRO A 20 -14.23 -28.81 -5.11
C PRO A 20 -15.36 -28.24 -4.25
N LEU A 21 -15.64 -28.86 -3.10
CA LEU A 21 -16.65 -28.36 -2.17
C LEU A 21 -16.15 -27.12 -1.43
N CYS A 22 -14.84 -27.02 -1.18
CA CYS A 22 -14.24 -25.89 -0.49
C CYS A 22 -14.56 -24.57 -1.19
N GLU A 23 -14.41 -24.48 -2.52
CA GLU A 23 -14.78 -23.28 -3.31
C GLU A 23 -16.23 -22.84 -3.11
N ARG A 24 -17.14 -23.79 -2.90
CA ARG A 24 -18.55 -23.46 -2.67
C ARG A 24 -18.81 -23.07 -1.23
N PHE A 25 -18.13 -23.69 -0.27
CA PHE A 25 -18.17 -23.28 1.13
C PHE A 25 -17.60 -21.87 1.33
N ASP A 26 -16.69 -21.45 0.45
CA ASP A 26 -16.17 -20.08 0.43
C ASP A 26 -17.24 -19.04 0.09
N SER A 27 -18.23 -19.43 -0.72
CA SER A 27 -19.37 -18.60 -1.09
C SER A 27 -20.53 -18.64 -0.07
N GLY A 28 -20.48 -19.54 0.92
CA GLY A 28 -21.49 -19.67 1.97
C GLY A 28 -21.79 -21.10 2.36
N THR A 29 -23.02 -21.35 2.83
CA THR A 29 -23.43 -22.65 3.36
C THR A 29 -24.12 -23.50 2.31
N LEU A 30 -23.92 -24.82 2.38
CA LEU A 30 -24.54 -25.77 1.46
C LEU A 30 -25.68 -26.53 2.12
N SER A 31 -26.80 -26.67 1.42
CA SER A 31 -27.88 -27.54 1.86
C SER A 31 -27.56 -29.02 1.66
N LEU A 32 -28.23 -29.90 2.41
CA LEU A 32 -28.10 -31.35 2.26
C LEU A 32 -28.35 -31.82 0.81
N ILE A 33 -29.32 -31.20 0.13
CA ILE A 33 -29.68 -31.53 -1.26
C ILE A 33 -28.54 -31.16 -2.20
N GLU A 34 -27.92 -29.99 -2.01
CA GLU A 34 -26.78 -29.54 -2.82
C GLU A 34 -25.56 -30.42 -2.60
N LEU A 35 -25.26 -30.78 -1.35
CA LEU A 35 -24.15 -31.69 -1.02
C LEU A 35 -24.34 -33.05 -1.69
N ARG A 36 -25.53 -33.66 -1.53
CA ARG A 36 -25.85 -34.94 -2.18
C ARG A 36 -25.71 -34.85 -3.70
N LYS A 37 -26.24 -33.79 -4.31
CA LYS A 37 -26.15 -33.59 -5.77
C LYS A 37 -24.70 -33.54 -6.24
N GLN A 38 -23.82 -32.83 -5.52
CA GLN A 38 -22.42 -32.73 -5.90
C GLN A 38 -21.64 -34.03 -5.69
N LEU A 39 -21.86 -34.69 -4.56
CA LEU A 39 -21.23 -35.99 -4.31
C LEU A 39 -21.67 -37.04 -5.33
N THR A 40 -22.95 -37.06 -5.71
CA THR A 40 -23.46 -37.96 -6.76
C THR A 40 -22.81 -37.67 -8.11
N ALA A 41 -22.53 -36.40 -8.42
CA ALA A 41 -21.85 -36.02 -9.67
C ALA A 41 -20.38 -36.46 -9.69
N GLN A 42 -19.71 -36.49 -8.54
CA GLN A 42 -18.31 -36.93 -8.41
C GLN A 42 -18.18 -38.45 -8.23
N LEU A 43 -19.21 -39.10 -7.69
CA LEU A 43 -19.28 -40.54 -7.43
C LEU A 43 -20.50 -41.15 -8.16
N PRO A 44 -20.46 -41.26 -9.49
CA PRO A 44 -21.61 -41.73 -10.27
C PRO A 44 -21.98 -43.21 -10.01
N GLU A 45 -21.04 -44.00 -9.49
CA GLU A 45 -21.24 -45.43 -9.17
C GLU A 45 -21.77 -45.66 -7.75
N SER A 46 -21.81 -44.63 -6.89
CA SER A 46 -22.24 -44.76 -5.50
C SER A 46 -23.76 -44.72 -5.34
N THR A 47 -24.28 -45.50 -4.41
CA THR A 47 -25.72 -45.47 -4.10
C THR A 47 -26.06 -44.28 -3.20
N PRO A 48 -27.33 -43.83 -3.15
CA PRO A 48 -27.76 -42.76 -2.24
C PRO A 48 -27.50 -43.07 -0.76
N VAL A 49 -27.47 -44.36 -0.40
CA VAL A 49 -27.15 -44.83 0.95
C VAL A 49 -25.68 -44.59 1.26
N ASP A 50 -24.78 -44.89 0.32
CA ASP A 50 -23.33 -44.68 0.48
C ASP A 50 -23.00 -43.20 0.66
N ILE A 51 -23.62 -42.33 -0.14
CA ILE A 51 -23.46 -40.88 -0.04
C ILE A 51 -23.93 -40.36 1.33
N THR A 52 -25.04 -40.91 1.84
CA THR A 52 -25.55 -40.52 3.16
C THR A 52 -24.61 -40.99 4.27
N ALA A 53 -24.08 -42.21 4.18
CA ALA A 53 -23.12 -42.74 5.14
C ALA A 53 -21.80 -41.91 5.16
N LEU A 54 -21.35 -41.46 3.98
CA LEU A 54 -20.18 -40.59 3.85
C LEU A 54 -20.41 -39.21 4.47
N LEU A 55 -21.58 -38.60 4.26
CA LEU A 55 -21.95 -37.33 4.91
C LEU A 55 -22.05 -37.50 6.43
N ASP A 56 -22.67 -38.57 6.90
CA ASP A 56 -22.74 -38.88 8.34
C ASP A 56 -21.33 -39.10 8.94
N GLN A 57 -20.42 -39.72 8.19
CA GLN A 57 -19.03 -39.85 8.60
C GLN A 57 -18.35 -38.48 8.72
N TRP A 58 -18.52 -37.60 7.74
CA TRP A 58 -17.95 -36.25 7.78
C TRP A 58 -18.52 -35.41 8.94
N ILE A 59 -19.81 -35.55 9.25
CA ILE A 59 -20.43 -34.90 10.41
C ILE A 59 -19.86 -35.48 11.72
N ARG A 60 -19.74 -36.81 11.83
CA ARG A 60 -19.17 -37.46 13.05
C ARG A 60 -17.71 -37.12 13.31
N LEU A 61 -16.96 -36.79 12.27
CA LEU A 61 -15.56 -36.37 12.36
C LEU A 61 -15.40 -34.85 12.56
N ASP A 62 -16.49 -34.12 12.73
CA ASP A 62 -16.56 -32.65 12.71
C ASP A 62 -15.87 -32.03 11.50
N ILE A 63 -15.88 -32.70 10.34
CA ILE A 63 -15.47 -32.10 9.06
C ILE A 63 -16.57 -31.15 8.59
N LEU A 64 -17.82 -31.60 8.66
CA LEU A 64 -19.02 -30.80 8.41
C LEU A 64 -19.73 -30.50 9.72
N VAL A 65 -20.18 -29.25 9.88
CA VAL A 65 -20.92 -28.78 11.04
C VAL A 65 -22.28 -28.24 10.56
N PRO A 66 -23.40 -28.59 11.22
CA PRO A 66 -24.69 -28.02 10.89
C PRO A 66 -24.77 -26.56 11.33
N VAL A 67 -25.35 -25.71 10.48
CA VAL A 67 -25.48 -24.27 10.75
C VAL A 67 -26.51 -24.03 11.86
N ALA A 68 -26.19 -23.11 12.78
CA ALA A 68 -27.10 -22.73 13.85
C ALA A 68 -28.47 -22.31 13.30
N LYS A 69 -29.55 -22.88 13.86
CA LYS A 69 -30.96 -22.64 13.45
C LYS A 69 -31.32 -23.12 12.04
N SER A 70 -30.45 -23.85 11.34
CA SER A 70 -30.71 -24.43 10.02
C SER A 70 -30.11 -25.83 9.90
N PRO A 71 -30.77 -26.87 10.45
CA PRO A 71 -30.19 -28.22 10.57
C PRO A 71 -29.90 -28.92 9.23
N ASN A 72 -30.52 -28.47 8.14
CA ASN A 72 -30.30 -29.00 6.78
C ASN A 72 -29.27 -28.21 5.98
N ARG A 73 -28.58 -27.24 6.61
CA ARG A 73 -27.46 -26.50 6.03
C ARG A 73 -26.19 -26.82 6.79
N PHE A 74 -25.11 -26.93 6.05
CA PHE A 74 -23.81 -27.30 6.57
C PHE A 74 -22.77 -26.25 6.19
N GLU A 75 -21.77 -26.15 7.04
CA GLU A 75 -20.51 -25.45 6.84
C GLU A 75 -19.36 -26.41 7.12
N LEU A 76 -18.17 -26.12 6.57
CA LEU A 76 -16.97 -26.80 7.03
C LEU A 76 -16.62 -26.31 8.43
N ASN A 77 -16.11 -27.20 9.26
CA ASN A 77 -15.49 -26.78 10.51
C ASN A 77 -14.37 -25.79 10.23
N ALA A 78 -14.38 -24.64 10.89
CA ALA A 78 -13.46 -23.54 10.64
C ALA A 78 -11.98 -23.98 10.65
N GLN A 79 -11.57 -24.84 11.59
CA GLN A 79 -10.18 -25.31 11.68
C GLN A 79 -9.79 -26.20 10.49
N ILE A 80 -10.72 -27.02 10.02
CA ILE A 80 -10.51 -27.88 8.86
C ILE A 80 -10.55 -27.06 7.59
N HIS A 81 -11.46 -26.08 7.50
CA HIS A 81 -11.52 -25.15 6.38
C HIS A 81 -10.21 -24.37 6.23
N ASP A 82 -9.68 -23.82 7.33
CA ASP A 82 -8.39 -23.13 7.34
C ASP A 82 -7.24 -24.05 6.93
N PHE A 83 -7.26 -25.31 7.38
CA PHE A 83 -6.26 -26.31 7.01
C PHE A 83 -6.32 -26.67 5.52
N LEU A 84 -7.52 -26.89 4.99
CA LEU A 84 -7.73 -27.19 3.57
C LEU A 84 -7.34 -25.98 2.70
N ALA A 85 -7.72 -24.76 3.10
CA ALA A 85 -7.33 -23.53 2.42
C ALA A 85 -5.80 -23.35 2.40
N TYR A 86 -5.13 -23.65 3.52
CA TYR A 86 -3.66 -23.66 3.59
C TYR A 86 -3.05 -24.66 2.59
N LEU A 87 -3.58 -25.87 2.47
CA LEU A 87 -3.10 -26.87 1.52
C LEU A 87 -3.35 -26.47 0.06
N ARG A 88 -4.49 -25.85 -0.23
CA ARG A 88 -4.85 -25.35 -1.56
C ARG A 88 -4.05 -24.10 -1.98
N ARG A 89 -3.25 -23.54 -1.06
CA ARG A 89 -2.59 -22.23 -1.22
C ARG A 89 -3.60 -21.12 -1.57
N GLU A 90 -4.81 -21.25 -1.07
CA GLU A 90 -5.82 -20.20 -1.18
C GLU A 90 -5.55 -19.15 -0.12
N HIS A 91 -4.67 -18.23 -0.49
CA HIS A 91 -4.28 -17.14 0.37
C HIS A 91 -5.39 -16.10 0.42
N ARG A 92 -6.12 -16.08 1.54
CA ARG A 92 -7.06 -15.01 1.86
C ARG A 92 -6.35 -13.91 2.60
N LEU A 93 -6.60 -12.68 2.15
CA LEU A 93 -6.09 -11.49 2.81
C LEU A 93 -6.80 -11.32 4.15
N GLY A 94 -6.03 -11.25 5.24
CA GLY A 94 -6.56 -10.88 6.55
C GLY A 94 -6.86 -9.40 6.69
N LEU A 95 -7.48 -9.03 7.80
CA LEU A 95 -7.63 -7.63 8.17
C LEU A 95 -6.29 -7.10 8.75
N CYS A 96 -5.89 -5.88 8.37
CA CYS A 96 -4.72 -5.22 8.97
C CYS A 96 -4.82 -5.12 10.51
N LEU A 97 -6.06 -4.98 11.03
CA LEU A 97 -6.35 -4.95 12.46
C LEU A 97 -5.91 -6.21 13.21
N GLU A 98 -5.80 -7.36 12.54
CA GLU A 98 -5.30 -8.59 13.15
C GLU A 98 -3.81 -8.46 13.49
N ILE A 99 -3.01 -7.86 12.60
CA ILE A 99 -1.58 -7.61 12.83
C ILE A 99 -1.41 -6.62 13.99
N GLU A 100 -2.22 -5.56 14.04
CA GLU A 100 -2.25 -4.64 15.19
C GLU A 100 -2.54 -5.36 16.51
N ALA A 101 -3.53 -6.25 16.52
CA ALA A 101 -3.89 -7.00 17.72
C ALA A 101 -2.74 -7.89 18.19
N TYR A 102 -2.00 -8.51 17.27
CA TYR A 102 -0.79 -9.27 17.59
C TYR A 102 0.32 -8.38 18.15
N LEU A 103 0.59 -7.22 17.56
CA LEU A 103 1.59 -6.26 18.07
C LEU A 103 1.26 -5.81 19.50
N ARG A 104 0.00 -5.43 19.77
CA ARG A 104 -0.45 -5.09 21.14
C ARG A 104 -0.30 -6.26 22.10
N HIS A 105 -0.40 -7.50 21.61
CA HIS A 105 -0.16 -8.68 22.44
C HIS A 105 1.33 -8.90 22.72
N LEU A 106 2.21 -8.66 21.75
CA LEU A 106 3.66 -8.68 21.96
C LEU A 106 4.09 -7.66 23.01
N GLU A 107 3.54 -6.44 22.96
CA GLU A 107 3.81 -5.40 23.97
C GLU A 107 3.39 -5.84 25.38
N ARG A 108 2.22 -6.47 25.52
CA ARG A 108 1.77 -7.02 26.81
C ARG A 108 2.70 -8.11 27.33
N LEU A 109 3.14 -9.02 26.44
CA LEU A 109 4.10 -10.06 26.80
C LEU A 109 5.45 -9.47 27.23
N ALA A 110 5.93 -8.41 26.58
CA ALA A 110 7.13 -7.70 27.03
C ALA A 110 6.97 -7.11 28.45
N GLY A 111 5.78 -6.60 28.78
CA GLY A 111 5.43 -6.18 30.15
C GLY A 111 5.55 -7.34 31.15
N TYR A 112 4.89 -8.47 30.88
CA TYR A 112 4.96 -9.64 31.76
C TYR A 112 6.36 -10.22 31.89
N ILE A 113 7.14 -10.22 30.81
CA ILE A 113 8.55 -10.62 30.81
C ILE A 113 9.37 -9.73 31.75
N LYS A 114 9.16 -8.41 31.67
CA LYS A 114 9.82 -7.45 32.56
C LYS A 114 9.45 -7.70 34.02
N ASP A 115 8.15 -7.86 34.32
CA ASP A 115 7.66 -8.08 35.68
C ASP A 115 8.22 -9.39 36.27
N ALA A 116 8.18 -10.48 35.50
CA ALA A 116 8.73 -11.79 35.91
C ALA A 116 10.24 -11.71 36.20
N PHE A 117 10.98 -10.92 35.42
CA PHE A 117 12.40 -10.70 35.66
C PHE A 117 12.68 -9.87 36.92
N GLU A 118 11.91 -8.81 37.17
CA GLU A 118 12.07 -7.95 38.36
C GLU A 118 11.84 -8.76 39.66
N VAL A 119 10.90 -9.70 39.65
CA VAL A 119 10.61 -10.60 40.79
C VAL A 119 11.53 -11.85 40.80
N ARG A 120 12.40 -12.02 39.79
CA ARG A 120 13.31 -13.16 39.61
C ARG A 120 12.62 -14.52 39.50
N ASP A 121 11.43 -14.56 38.92
CA ASP A 121 10.71 -15.81 38.62
C ASP A 121 11.18 -16.40 37.29
N ALA A 122 12.17 -17.31 37.35
CA ALA A 122 12.73 -17.98 36.19
C ALA A 122 11.71 -18.83 35.40
N ALA A 123 10.75 -19.44 36.09
CA ALA A 123 9.77 -20.32 35.47
C ALA A 123 8.75 -19.50 34.66
N ASP A 124 8.24 -18.40 35.24
CA ASP A 124 7.34 -17.52 34.51
C ASP A 124 8.06 -16.80 33.38
N LEU A 125 9.28 -16.30 33.60
CA LEU A 125 10.08 -15.65 32.56
C LEU A 125 10.28 -16.56 31.33
N THR A 126 10.63 -17.82 31.55
CA THR A 126 10.75 -18.83 30.48
C THR A 126 9.43 -19.04 29.74
N ARG A 127 8.31 -19.10 30.47
CA ARG A 127 6.97 -19.26 29.89
C ARG A 127 6.61 -18.07 29.01
N GLN A 128 6.80 -16.84 29.49
CA GLN A 128 6.46 -15.64 28.74
C GLN A 128 7.34 -15.47 27.49
N LEU A 129 8.63 -15.78 27.57
CA LEU A 129 9.53 -15.77 26.41
C LEU A 129 9.09 -16.76 25.32
N ARG A 130 8.64 -17.96 25.69
CA ARG A 130 8.08 -18.93 24.72
C ARG A 130 6.80 -18.44 24.07
N LEU A 131 5.91 -17.81 24.84
CA LEU A 131 4.68 -17.21 24.32
C LEU A 131 4.98 -16.06 23.36
N LEU A 132 5.98 -15.23 23.69
CA LEU A 132 6.45 -14.16 22.83
C LEU A 132 6.97 -14.72 21.50
N ASP A 133 7.88 -15.70 21.55
CA ASP A 133 8.42 -16.34 20.34
C ASP A 133 7.33 -17.00 19.48
N MET A 134 6.36 -17.69 20.11
CA MET A 134 5.21 -18.25 19.40
C MET A 134 4.40 -17.16 18.70
N ARG A 135 4.13 -16.04 19.38
CA ARG A 135 3.36 -14.94 18.82
C ARG A 135 4.08 -14.24 17.67
N VAL A 136 5.40 -14.06 17.76
CA VAL A 136 6.20 -13.50 16.65
C VAL A 136 6.10 -14.39 15.41
N ARG A 137 6.14 -15.73 15.60
CA ARG A 137 5.94 -16.69 14.50
C ARG A 137 4.54 -16.59 13.89
N ASP A 138 3.50 -16.35 14.69
CA ASP A 138 2.14 -16.13 14.17
C ASP A 138 2.08 -14.89 13.26
N VAL A 139 2.74 -13.79 13.66
CA VAL A 139 2.80 -12.56 12.85
C VAL A 139 3.54 -12.81 11.54
N LEU A 140 4.71 -13.47 11.58
CA LEU A 140 5.47 -13.84 10.39
C LEU A 140 4.66 -14.70 9.43
N LYS A 141 3.96 -15.72 9.95
CA LYS A 141 3.08 -16.59 9.16
C LYS A 141 1.95 -15.80 8.53
N LYS A 142 1.35 -14.85 9.27
CA LYS A 142 0.27 -14.01 8.77
C LYS A 142 0.74 -13.09 7.65
N LEU A 143 1.86 -12.39 7.84
CA LEU A 143 2.47 -11.53 6.82
C LEU A 143 2.78 -12.31 5.53
N ALA A 144 3.34 -13.52 5.65
CA ALA A 144 3.62 -14.37 4.50
C ALA A 144 2.34 -14.80 3.76
N ASN A 145 1.27 -15.14 4.50
CA ASN A 145 -0.03 -15.46 3.90
C ASN A 145 -0.64 -14.24 3.18
N ASP A 146 -0.61 -13.08 3.83
CA ASP A 146 -1.15 -11.85 3.26
C ASP A 146 -0.37 -11.42 2.01
N GLU A 147 0.95 -11.59 1.98
CA GLU A 147 1.78 -11.35 0.79
C GLU A 147 1.30 -12.17 -0.41
N GLN A 148 1.06 -13.45 -0.22
CA GLN A 148 0.59 -14.33 -1.31
C GLN A 148 -0.84 -13.98 -1.76
N ALA A 149 -1.70 -13.56 -0.83
CA ALA A 149 -3.04 -13.08 -1.17
C ALA A 149 -2.98 -11.83 -2.06
N LEU A 150 -2.07 -10.89 -1.75
CA LEU A 150 -1.85 -9.68 -2.54
C LEU A 150 -1.30 -10.00 -3.94
N VAL A 151 -0.40 -10.98 -4.04
CA VAL A 151 0.07 -11.49 -5.34
C VAL A 151 -1.09 -12.05 -6.15
N ALA A 152 -1.96 -12.86 -5.54
CA ALA A 152 -3.13 -13.42 -6.21
C ALA A 152 -4.10 -12.33 -6.72
N VAL A 153 -4.35 -11.28 -5.93
CA VAL A 153 -5.16 -10.12 -6.35
C VAL A 153 -4.52 -9.43 -7.57
N ALA A 154 -3.22 -9.20 -7.54
CA ALA A 154 -2.50 -8.57 -8.65
C ALA A 154 -2.56 -9.41 -9.93
N GLU A 155 -2.40 -10.74 -9.82
CA GLU A 155 -2.50 -11.64 -10.97
C GLU A 155 -3.93 -11.74 -11.52
N ARG A 156 -4.95 -11.79 -10.65
CA ARG A 156 -6.37 -11.68 -11.07
C ARG A 156 -6.66 -10.39 -11.82
N ALA A 157 -6.05 -9.28 -11.41
CA ALA A 157 -6.22 -8.01 -12.11
C ALA A 157 -5.61 -8.03 -13.52
N LYS A 158 -4.40 -8.60 -13.66
CA LYS A 158 -3.65 -8.68 -14.92
C LYS A 158 -4.18 -9.72 -15.91
N THR A 159 -4.76 -10.81 -15.42
CA THR A 159 -5.24 -11.90 -16.28
C THR A 159 -6.32 -11.40 -17.23
N SER A 160 -6.22 -11.75 -18.51
CA SER A 160 -7.23 -11.41 -19.52
C SER A 160 -8.39 -12.40 -19.52
N ASP A 161 -8.76 -12.93 -18.35
CA ASP A 161 -9.86 -13.88 -18.25
C ASP A 161 -11.17 -13.15 -18.56
N ARG A 162 -11.94 -13.71 -19.49
CA ARG A 162 -13.20 -13.12 -19.97
C ARG A 162 -14.33 -13.28 -18.96
N GLN A 163 -14.18 -14.18 -17.99
CA GLN A 163 -15.23 -14.47 -17.01
C GLN A 163 -15.44 -13.33 -16.01
N ILE A 164 -14.39 -12.58 -15.65
CA ILE A 164 -14.48 -11.47 -14.68
C ILE A 164 -14.37 -10.12 -15.40
N PRO A 165 -15.41 -9.28 -15.38
CA PRO A 165 -15.36 -7.94 -15.96
C PRO A 165 -14.19 -7.10 -15.42
N LEU A 166 -13.54 -6.35 -16.29
CA LEU A 166 -12.39 -5.49 -15.95
C LEU A 166 -12.70 -4.53 -14.78
N ARG A 167 -13.92 -3.98 -14.74
CA ARG A 167 -14.38 -3.10 -13.65
C ARG A 167 -14.36 -3.80 -12.29
N GLN A 168 -14.77 -5.07 -12.24
CA GLN A 168 -14.80 -5.86 -11.01
C GLN A 168 -13.38 -6.19 -10.55
N ARG A 169 -12.49 -6.55 -11.48
CA ARG A 169 -11.07 -6.78 -11.19
C ARG A 169 -10.38 -5.55 -10.59
N TYR A 170 -10.57 -4.38 -11.17
CA TYR A 170 -10.02 -3.15 -10.59
C TYR A 170 -10.70 -2.74 -9.28
N ALA A 171 -11.99 -3.04 -9.09
CA ALA A 171 -12.67 -2.77 -7.82
C ALA A 171 -12.03 -3.57 -6.67
N GLU A 172 -11.69 -4.83 -6.91
CA GLU A 172 -10.99 -5.68 -5.95
C GLU A 172 -9.60 -5.12 -5.58
N VAL A 173 -8.83 -4.66 -6.58
CA VAL A 173 -7.53 -4.01 -6.35
C VAL A 173 -7.67 -2.75 -5.51
N LEU A 174 -8.66 -1.91 -5.81
CA LEU A 174 -8.89 -0.66 -5.09
C LEU A 174 -9.31 -0.91 -3.64
N ALA A 175 -10.24 -1.85 -3.42
CA ALA A 175 -10.66 -2.26 -2.08
C ALA A 175 -9.48 -2.82 -1.28
N THR A 176 -8.71 -3.74 -1.87
CA THR A 176 -7.49 -4.32 -1.26
C THR A 176 -6.48 -3.25 -0.86
N TRP A 177 -6.29 -2.22 -1.71
CA TRP A 177 -5.41 -1.12 -1.38
C TRP A 177 -5.90 -0.35 -0.16
N ASP A 178 -7.17 0.07 -0.18
CA ASP A 178 -7.72 0.96 0.83
C ASP A 178 -7.96 0.24 2.18
N GLU A 179 -8.32 -1.05 2.17
CA GLU A 179 -8.62 -1.85 3.37
C GLU A 179 -7.39 -2.50 4.03
N TYR A 180 -6.30 -2.72 3.29
CA TYR A 180 -5.12 -3.41 3.81
C TYR A 180 -3.81 -2.65 3.57
N VAL A 181 -3.48 -2.32 2.32
CA VAL A 181 -2.16 -1.74 1.99
C VAL A 181 -1.97 -0.38 2.65
N GLU A 182 -2.97 0.50 2.55
CA GLU A 182 -2.90 1.86 3.12
C GLU A 182 -2.79 1.82 4.67
N PRO A 183 -3.62 1.05 5.41
CA PRO A 183 -3.41 0.83 6.83
C PRO A 183 -2.03 0.26 7.17
N MET A 184 -1.54 -0.72 6.41
CA MET A 184 -0.21 -1.29 6.64
C MET A 184 0.93 -0.29 6.40
N ILE A 185 0.78 0.64 5.46
CA ILE A 185 1.72 1.76 5.28
C ILE A 185 1.77 2.61 6.55
N GLN A 186 0.63 2.95 7.12
CA GLN A 186 0.55 3.76 8.34
C GLN A 186 1.14 3.01 9.54
N LEU A 187 0.89 1.71 9.62
CA LEU A 187 1.38 0.85 10.69
C LEU A 187 2.92 0.72 10.70
N VAL A 188 3.53 0.57 9.52
CA VAL A 188 4.97 0.34 9.32
C VAL A 188 5.75 1.64 9.04
N ALA A 189 5.08 2.78 8.94
CA ALA A 189 5.73 4.08 8.81
C ALA A 189 6.74 4.33 9.95
N ALA A 190 7.67 5.25 9.72
CA ALA A 190 8.56 5.72 10.77
C ALA A 190 7.72 6.23 11.95
N ASP A 191 8.03 5.78 13.16
CA ASP A 191 7.28 6.00 14.40
C ASP A 191 5.85 5.38 14.42
N GLY A 192 5.55 4.46 13.50
CA GLY A 192 4.30 3.72 13.44
C GLY A 192 4.14 2.71 14.58
N ALA A 193 2.91 2.20 14.77
CA ALA A 193 2.60 1.24 15.83
C ALA A 193 3.44 -0.04 15.75
N PHE A 194 3.84 -0.46 14.54
CA PHE A 194 4.70 -1.61 14.35
C PHE A 194 6.10 -1.37 14.91
N GLU A 195 6.73 -0.26 14.52
CA GLU A 195 8.10 0.09 14.96
C GLU A 195 8.14 0.32 16.47
N GLN A 196 7.16 1.06 17.02
CA GLN A 196 7.06 1.29 18.45
C GLN A 196 6.91 -0.02 19.24
N GLY A 197 6.04 -0.93 18.76
CA GLY A 197 5.83 -2.22 19.41
C GLY A 197 7.06 -3.10 19.39
N VAL A 198 7.75 -3.19 18.24
CA VAL A 198 9.01 -3.92 18.12
C VAL A 198 10.08 -3.34 19.04
N TYR A 199 10.27 -2.01 19.01
CA TYR A 199 11.27 -1.32 19.83
C TYR A 199 11.04 -1.56 21.33
N ARG A 200 9.79 -1.52 21.80
CA ARG A 200 9.46 -1.79 23.21
C ARG A 200 9.85 -3.20 23.63
N VAL A 201 9.52 -4.19 22.80
CA VAL A 201 9.86 -5.59 23.10
C VAL A 201 11.37 -5.79 23.06
N GLU A 202 12.02 -5.27 22.02
CA GLU A 202 13.48 -5.34 21.84
C GLU A 202 14.22 -4.74 23.04
N HIS A 203 13.79 -3.57 23.51
CA HIS A 203 14.37 -2.88 24.66
C HIS A 203 14.32 -3.75 25.93
N VAL A 204 13.19 -4.44 26.17
CA VAL A 204 13.06 -5.37 27.30
C VAL A 204 14.04 -6.54 27.15
N LEU A 205 14.11 -7.17 25.97
CA LEU A 205 15.01 -8.31 25.75
C LEU A 205 16.49 -7.94 25.87
N LEU A 206 16.91 -6.80 25.35
CA LEU A 206 18.29 -6.31 25.48
C LEU A 206 18.65 -5.98 26.93
N ARG A 207 17.71 -5.40 27.70
CA ARG A 207 17.90 -5.15 29.13
C ARG A 207 18.09 -6.46 29.91
N LEU A 208 17.31 -7.48 29.58
CA LEU A 208 17.43 -8.82 30.18
C LEU A 208 18.79 -9.44 29.88
N LEU A 209 19.23 -9.42 28.62
CA LEU A 209 20.54 -9.91 28.21
C LEU A 209 21.67 -9.26 29.00
N GLY A 210 21.65 -7.92 29.12
CA GLY A 210 22.67 -7.18 29.87
C GLY A 210 22.66 -7.46 31.38
N GLU A 211 21.48 -7.55 31.99
CA GLU A 211 21.37 -7.82 33.43
C GLU A 211 21.66 -9.28 33.79
N GLN A 212 21.32 -10.25 32.94
CA GLN A 212 21.70 -11.66 33.16
C GLN A 212 23.21 -11.87 33.11
N GLN A 213 23.93 -11.15 32.24
CA GLN A 213 25.40 -11.17 32.23
C GLN A 213 26.01 -10.64 33.54
N ARG A 214 25.33 -9.71 34.21
CA ARG A 214 25.79 -9.08 35.45
C ARG A 214 25.39 -9.83 36.72
N LEU A 215 24.15 -10.31 36.79
CA LEU A 215 23.51 -10.83 38.01
C LEU A 215 23.43 -12.37 38.04
N GLY A 216 23.79 -13.04 36.94
CA GLY A 216 23.65 -14.48 36.76
C GLY A 216 22.47 -14.86 35.87
N GLN A 217 22.56 -16.02 35.23
CA GLN A 217 21.55 -16.52 34.29
C GLN A 217 20.28 -16.97 35.03
N LEU A 218 19.14 -16.34 34.69
CA LEU A 218 17.81 -16.74 35.17
C LEU A 218 17.06 -17.60 34.14
N VAL A 219 17.33 -17.39 32.86
CA VAL A 219 16.75 -18.15 31.74
C VAL A 219 17.85 -18.46 30.72
N ASP A 220 17.65 -19.53 29.95
CA ASP A 220 18.52 -19.96 28.87
C ASP A 220 18.76 -18.82 27.84
N ASP A 221 20.03 -18.44 27.69
CA ASP A 221 20.45 -17.36 26.79
C ASP A 221 20.10 -17.66 25.33
N ASP A 222 20.08 -18.94 24.92
CA ASP A 222 19.72 -19.33 23.55
C ASP A 222 18.26 -19.00 23.22
N LEU A 223 17.34 -19.21 24.18
CA LEU A 223 15.93 -18.83 23.99
C LEU A 223 15.80 -17.30 23.85
N LEU A 224 16.51 -16.55 24.67
CA LEU A 224 16.45 -15.08 24.67
C LEU A 224 17.02 -14.49 23.38
N LEU A 225 18.21 -14.94 22.96
CA LEU A 225 18.87 -14.51 21.73
C LEU A 225 18.06 -14.88 20.49
N ARG A 226 17.49 -16.09 20.43
CA ARG A 226 16.61 -16.50 19.32
C ARG A 226 15.36 -15.65 19.23
N THR A 227 14.72 -15.36 20.37
CA THR A 227 13.52 -14.54 20.41
C THR A 227 13.82 -13.11 19.96
N HIS A 228 14.94 -12.54 20.42
CA HIS A 228 15.40 -11.22 20.00
C HIS A 228 15.69 -11.16 18.49
N ALA A 229 16.47 -12.12 17.95
CA ALA A 229 16.76 -12.19 16.53
C ALA A 229 15.49 -12.30 15.67
N ARG A 230 14.50 -13.07 16.13
CA ARG A 230 13.24 -13.28 15.40
C ARG A 230 12.35 -12.04 15.39
N ILE A 231 12.41 -11.19 16.41
CA ILE A 231 11.72 -9.90 16.42
C ILE A 231 12.29 -8.96 15.36
N LEU A 232 13.62 -8.90 15.25
CA LEU A 232 14.29 -8.10 14.22
C LEU A 232 14.01 -8.64 12.81
N GLU A 233 13.98 -9.97 12.66
CA GLU A 233 13.56 -10.63 11.43
C GLU A 233 12.13 -10.24 11.05
N MET A 234 11.19 -10.32 11.99
CA MET A 234 9.79 -9.94 11.79
C MET A 234 9.65 -8.48 11.30
N GLN A 235 10.43 -7.56 11.86
CA GLN A 235 10.43 -6.17 11.40
C GLN A 235 10.92 -6.03 9.96
N THR A 236 12.02 -6.69 9.64
CA THR A 236 12.59 -6.68 8.29
C THR A 236 11.60 -7.30 7.28
N THR A 237 10.99 -8.45 7.63
CA THR A 237 9.99 -9.13 6.80
C THR A 237 8.77 -8.25 6.57
N ALA A 238 8.23 -7.60 7.60
CA ALA A 238 7.06 -6.72 7.46
C ALA A 238 7.31 -5.57 6.48
N GLN A 239 8.48 -4.92 6.57
CA GLN A 239 8.88 -3.84 5.65
C GLN A 239 9.04 -4.35 4.21
N LEU A 240 9.67 -5.51 4.02
CA LEU A 240 9.85 -6.12 2.71
C LEU A 240 8.52 -6.52 2.07
N THR A 241 7.64 -7.17 2.83
CA THR A 241 6.30 -7.56 2.37
C THR A 241 5.48 -6.33 1.97
N LEU A 242 5.51 -5.25 2.76
CA LEU A 242 4.85 -4.00 2.42
C LEU A 242 5.41 -3.37 1.14
N ARG A 243 6.74 -3.35 0.99
CA ARG A 243 7.38 -2.82 -0.21
C ARG A 243 6.94 -3.58 -1.45
N ARG A 244 6.96 -4.93 -1.40
CA ARG A 244 6.48 -5.79 -2.48
C ARG A 244 5.00 -5.56 -2.79
N ALA A 245 4.15 -5.48 -1.76
CA ALA A 245 2.73 -5.17 -1.91
C ALA A 245 2.49 -3.85 -2.67
N ARG A 246 3.24 -2.80 -2.32
CA ARG A 246 3.18 -1.50 -2.99
C ARG A 246 3.65 -1.59 -4.44
N GLU A 247 4.78 -2.25 -4.69
CA GLU A 247 5.32 -2.46 -6.05
C GLU A 247 4.33 -3.21 -6.95
N LEU A 248 3.56 -4.14 -6.39
CA LEU A 248 2.55 -4.93 -7.11
C LEU A 248 1.25 -4.16 -7.39
N LEU A 249 0.67 -3.51 -6.38
CA LEU A 249 -0.69 -2.97 -6.47
C LEU A 249 -0.77 -1.48 -6.84
N LEU A 250 0.25 -0.68 -6.54
CA LEU A 250 0.27 0.75 -6.88
C LEU A 250 0.08 1.02 -8.38
N PRO A 251 0.79 0.34 -9.31
CA PRO A 251 0.60 0.60 -10.74
C PRO A 251 -0.81 0.26 -11.20
N LEU A 252 -1.41 -0.81 -10.67
CA LEU A 252 -2.78 -1.23 -10.99
C LEU A 252 -3.81 -0.22 -10.46
N ARG A 253 -3.59 0.33 -9.27
CA ARG A 253 -4.40 1.42 -8.70
C ARG A 253 -4.36 2.67 -9.58
N GLU A 254 -3.17 3.07 -10.03
CA GLU A 254 -3.01 4.22 -10.91
C GLU A 254 -3.68 3.99 -12.26
N GLU A 255 -3.52 2.81 -12.84
CA GLU A 255 -4.18 2.43 -14.09
C GLU A 255 -5.71 2.49 -13.95
N ALA A 256 -6.27 1.91 -12.89
CA ALA A 256 -7.70 1.99 -12.59
C ALA A 256 -8.19 3.44 -12.44
N ARG A 257 -7.43 4.29 -11.75
CA ARG A 257 -7.75 5.72 -11.60
C ARG A 257 -7.71 6.45 -12.94
N ARG A 258 -6.74 6.16 -13.80
CA ARG A 258 -6.64 6.73 -15.15
C ARG A 258 -7.83 6.30 -16.01
N HIS A 259 -8.18 5.02 -16.04
CA HIS A 259 -9.35 4.52 -16.77
C HIS A 259 -10.66 5.16 -16.29
N ASN A 260 -10.82 5.32 -14.97
CA ASN A 260 -11.96 6.01 -14.39
C ASN A 260 -11.99 7.51 -14.75
N ALA A 261 -10.85 8.20 -14.75
CA ALA A 261 -10.76 9.59 -15.15
C ALA A 261 -11.10 9.80 -16.63
N VAL A 262 -10.59 8.94 -17.52
CA VAL A 262 -10.90 8.95 -18.96
C VAL A 262 -12.39 8.69 -19.20
N THR A 263 -12.97 7.67 -18.56
CA THR A 263 -14.39 7.33 -18.72
C THR A 263 -15.29 8.47 -18.24
N ARG A 264 -14.97 9.09 -17.10
CA ARG A 264 -15.69 10.27 -16.61
C ARG A 264 -15.55 11.47 -17.53
N GLY A 265 -14.33 11.74 -18.02
CA GLY A 265 -14.07 12.82 -18.97
C GLY A 265 -14.85 12.64 -20.27
N ALA A 266 -14.87 11.43 -20.82
CA ALA A 266 -15.65 11.09 -22.02
C ALA A 266 -17.16 11.26 -21.76
N ALA A 267 -17.68 10.80 -20.63
CA ALA A 267 -19.09 10.99 -20.27
C ALA A 267 -19.46 12.47 -20.14
N LEU A 268 -18.60 13.29 -19.53
CA LEU A 268 -18.79 14.74 -19.43
C LEU A 268 -18.75 15.41 -20.81
N ALA A 269 -17.80 15.03 -21.66
CA ALA A 269 -17.70 15.54 -23.03
C ALA A 269 -18.92 15.16 -23.88
N LEU A 270 -19.40 13.91 -23.79
CA LEU A 270 -20.63 13.50 -24.47
C LEU A 270 -21.86 14.25 -23.94
N ALA A 271 -21.92 14.51 -22.63
CA ALA A 271 -22.98 15.30 -22.03
C ALA A 271 -22.96 16.77 -22.48
N THR A 272 -21.77 17.37 -22.67
CA THR A 272 -21.65 18.73 -23.23
C THR A 272 -22.00 18.76 -24.71
N ILE A 273 -21.55 17.79 -25.51
CA ILE A 273 -21.94 17.64 -26.93
C ILE A 273 -23.46 17.54 -27.04
N ARG A 274 -24.09 16.69 -26.22
CA ARG A 274 -25.55 16.51 -26.22
C ARG A 274 -26.30 17.81 -25.90
N ARG A 275 -25.76 18.67 -25.03
CA ARG A 275 -26.43 19.90 -24.59
C ARG A 275 -26.16 21.11 -25.48
N LYS A 276 -24.96 21.21 -26.07
CA LYS A 276 -24.47 22.45 -26.69
C LYS A 276 -23.88 22.25 -28.11
N GLY A 277 -23.94 21.04 -28.65
CA GLY A 277 -23.33 20.71 -29.94
C GLY A 277 -21.83 20.41 -29.84
N LEU A 278 -21.22 19.99 -30.96
CA LEU A 278 -19.81 19.56 -31.01
C LEU A 278 -18.84 20.69 -30.70
N ASP A 279 -19.15 21.93 -31.11
CA ASP A 279 -18.29 23.10 -30.94
C ASP A 279 -18.13 23.56 -29.48
N ALA A 280 -19.00 23.06 -28.60
CA ALA A 280 -18.99 23.41 -27.19
C ALA A 280 -18.08 22.50 -26.34
N VAL A 281 -17.53 21.43 -26.91
CA VAL A 281 -16.39 20.75 -26.30
C VAL A 281 -15.19 21.66 -26.52
N PRO A 282 -14.47 22.07 -25.47
CA PRO A 282 -13.23 22.79 -25.68
C PRO A 282 -12.38 21.95 -26.63
N GLN A 283 -11.97 22.52 -27.77
CA GLN A 283 -10.86 22.00 -28.57
C GLN A 283 -9.54 22.19 -27.79
N ALA A 284 -9.53 21.81 -26.51
CA ALA A 284 -8.31 21.44 -25.84
C ALA A 284 -7.78 20.32 -26.71
N SER A 285 -6.69 20.62 -27.42
CA SER A 285 -5.85 19.66 -28.12
C SER A 285 -5.89 18.36 -27.35
N LEU A 286 -6.71 17.40 -27.83
CA LEU A 286 -6.70 16.06 -27.30
C LEU A 286 -5.22 15.70 -27.37
N PRO A 287 -4.55 15.40 -26.24
CA PRO A 287 -3.23 14.84 -26.35
C PRO A 287 -3.46 13.60 -27.20
N LEU A 288 -3.02 13.63 -28.45
CA LEU A 288 -2.80 12.41 -29.22
C LEU A 288 -1.73 11.71 -28.41
N PHE A 289 -2.17 10.88 -27.47
CA PHE A 289 -1.33 10.17 -26.52
C PHE A 289 -0.48 9.19 -27.32
N SER A 290 0.63 9.65 -27.88
CA SER A 290 1.76 8.78 -28.14
C SER A 290 2.35 8.49 -26.77
N ARG A 291 2.25 7.23 -26.32
CA ARG A 291 3.09 6.75 -25.22
C ARG A 291 4.54 7.04 -25.61
N PRO A 292 5.34 7.78 -24.83
CA PRO A 292 6.78 7.56 -24.90
C PRO A 292 6.99 6.12 -24.44
N GLN A 293 7.27 5.22 -25.39
CA GLN A 293 7.71 3.87 -25.03
C GLN A 293 8.95 4.03 -24.15
N SER A 294 8.90 3.48 -22.94
CA SER A 294 10.10 3.33 -22.13
C SER A 294 11.09 2.52 -22.97
N THR A 295 12.28 3.07 -23.20
CA THR A 295 13.42 2.34 -23.75
C THR A 295 13.91 1.33 -22.71
N PHE A 296 13.15 0.26 -22.52
CA PHE A 296 13.61 -0.94 -21.86
C PHE A 296 13.81 -1.98 -22.95
N LEU A 297 15.07 -2.26 -23.27
CA LEU A 297 15.46 -3.22 -24.31
C LEU A 297 15.36 -4.63 -23.71
N GLY A 298 14.14 -5.15 -23.57
CA GLY A 298 13.90 -6.44 -22.92
C GLY A 298 13.65 -7.62 -23.87
N THR A 299 13.23 -7.37 -25.11
CA THR A 299 12.88 -8.43 -26.08
C THR A 299 13.61 -8.27 -27.40
N ALA A 300 13.91 -9.40 -28.07
CA ALA A 300 14.66 -9.42 -29.34
C ALA A 300 14.01 -8.58 -30.45
N SER A 301 12.68 -8.56 -30.51
CA SER A 301 11.93 -7.73 -31.47
C SER A 301 12.03 -6.23 -31.18
N GLN A 302 12.19 -5.83 -29.91
CA GLN A 302 12.42 -4.42 -29.54
C GLN A 302 13.84 -3.97 -29.91
N VAL A 303 14.83 -4.87 -29.79
CA VAL A 303 16.20 -4.61 -30.27
C VAL A 303 16.20 -4.47 -31.79
N GLU A 304 15.50 -5.35 -32.49
CA GLU A 304 15.36 -5.29 -33.96
C GLU A 304 14.70 -3.99 -34.41
N ALA A 305 13.61 -3.58 -33.77
CA ALA A 305 12.93 -2.30 -34.04
C ALA A 305 13.83 -1.10 -33.76
N TYR A 306 14.66 -1.14 -32.70
CA TYR A 306 15.64 -0.10 -32.40
C TYR A 306 16.76 -0.03 -33.45
N VAL A 307 17.27 -1.19 -33.90
CA VAL A 307 18.28 -1.27 -34.97
C VAL A 307 17.72 -0.78 -36.30
N TYR A 308 16.46 -1.11 -36.63
CA TYR A 308 15.77 -0.57 -37.81
C TYR A 308 15.53 0.95 -37.70
N ALA A 309 15.24 1.46 -36.51
CA ALA A 309 15.11 2.90 -36.27
C ALA A 309 16.46 3.63 -36.42
N LEU A 310 17.57 3.04 -35.99
CA LEU A 310 18.92 3.55 -36.22
C LEU A 310 19.30 3.52 -37.70
N ALA A 311 18.92 2.46 -38.43
CA ALA A 311 19.21 2.33 -39.86
C ALA A 311 18.50 3.41 -40.72
N ARG A 312 17.39 3.98 -40.22
CA ARG A 312 16.65 5.08 -40.85
C ARG A 312 16.82 6.42 -40.14
N PHE A 313 17.79 6.51 -39.23
CA PHE A 313 18.03 7.71 -38.46
C PHE A 313 18.69 8.77 -39.34
N GLU A 314 17.91 9.77 -39.76
CA GLU A 314 18.47 11.01 -40.28
C GLU A 314 18.80 11.92 -39.09
N PRO A 315 20.07 12.31 -38.90
CA PRO A 315 20.43 13.22 -37.84
C PRO A 315 19.73 14.55 -38.09
N LYS A 316 18.79 14.93 -37.21
CA LYS A 316 18.29 16.31 -37.18
C LYS A 316 19.48 17.21 -36.88
N PRO A 317 19.92 18.07 -37.81
CA PRO A 317 21.02 18.97 -37.52
C PRO A 317 20.59 19.82 -36.33
N ALA A 318 21.36 19.77 -35.24
CA ALA A 318 21.17 20.70 -34.15
C ALA A 318 21.35 22.10 -34.72
N GLN A 319 20.24 22.82 -34.91
CA GLN A 319 20.29 24.24 -35.22
C GLN A 319 20.80 24.92 -33.95
N PHE A 320 22.12 25.08 -33.87
CA PHE A 320 22.68 26.05 -32.95
C PHE A 320 22.08 27.40 -33.33
N PRO A 321 21.55 28.17 -32.37
CA PRO A 321 21.00 29.48 -32.67
C PRO A 321 22.11 30.33 -33.28
N LYS A 322 22.08 30.52 -34.60
CA LYS A 322 22.92 31.50 -35.26
C LYS A 322 22.52 32.85 -34.67
N ALA A 323 23.50 33.63 -34.23
CA ALA A 323 23.29 34.98 -33.73
C ALA A 323 22.46 35.75 -34.76
N SER A 324 21.16 35.91 -34.49
CA SER A 324 20.26 36.67 -35.33
C SER A 324 20.78 38.10 -35.33
N THR A 325 21.20 38.54 -36.50
CA THR A 325 21.40 39.95 -36.80
C THR A 325 20.16 40.74 -36.39
N ALA A 326 20.39 41.72 -35.52
CA ALA A 326 19.57 42.90 -35.26
C ALA A 326 18.05 42.75 -35.44
N ARG A 327 17.37 42.16 -34.44
CA ARG A 327 16.01 42.62 -34.11
C ARG A 327 16.15 43.71 -33.06
N LYS A 328 15.79 44.95 -33.43
CA LYS A 328 15.53 46.07 -32.50
C LYS A 328 14.25 45.80 -31.70
N GLY A 329 14.30 44.79 -30.85
CA GLY A 329 13.33 44.54 -29.78
C GLY A 329 14.14 44.08 -28.58
N GLU A 330 13.89 44.67 -27.42
CA GLU A 330 14.64 44.39 -26.20
C GLU A 330 14.83 42.88 -26.00
N ALA A 331 16.06 42.48 -25.71
CA ALA A 331 16.39 41.08 -25.48
C ALA A 331 15.49 40.54 -24.36
N PRO A 332 14.88 39.34 -24.51
CA PRO A 332 14.16 38.71 -23.43
C PRO A 332 15.11 38.56 -22.24
N ARG A 333 14.76 39.21 -21.11
CA ARG A 333 15.55 39.15 -19.87
C ARG A 333 15.68 37.68 -19.46
N ALA A 334 16.90 37.23 -19.20
CA ALA A 334 17.13 35.92 -18.62
C ALA A 334 16.34 35.78 -17.30
N PRO A 335 15.76 34.61 -17.00
CA PRO A 335 15.05 34.40 -15.74
C PRO A 335 16.01 34.65 -14.56
N ARG A 336 15.58 35.48 -13.61
CA ARG A 336 16.44 35.91 -12.49
C ARG A 336 16.75 34.72 -11.59
N THR A 337 18.02 34.62 -11.16
CA THR A 337 18.41 33.55 -10.25
C THR A 337 17.96 33.85 -8.81
N ALA A 338 17.75 32.81 -8.00
CA ALA A 338 17.33 32.98 -6.61
C ALA A 338 18.33 33.79 -5.77
N ARG A 339 19.61 33.71 -6.11
CA ARG A 339 20.67 34.47 -5.44
C ARG A 339 20.54 35.97 -5.71
N GLU A 340 20.30 36.35 -6.96
CA GLU A 340 20.11 37.76 -7.34
C GLU A 340 18.88 38.38 -6.67
N MET A 341 17.78 37.63 -6.58
CA MET A 341 16.56 38.11 -5.91
C MET A 341 16.77 38.30 -4.40
N LEU A 342 17.54 37.42 -3.76
CA LEU A 342 17.90 37.57 -2.35
C LEU A 342 18.82 38.77 -2.11
N GLU A 343 19.84 38.95 -2.93
CA GLU A 343 20.77 40.10 -2.83
C GLU A 343 20.04 41.44 -3.02
N ARG A 344 19.09 41.53 -3.96
CA ARG A 344 18.26 42.73 -4.14
C ARG A 344 17.28 42.97 -2.99
N CYS A 345 16.67 41.90 -2.47
CA CYS A 345 15.81 42.00 -1.30
C CYS A 345 16.59 42.53 -0.10
N GLU A 346 17.82 42.07 0.11
CA GLU A 346 18.72 42.52 1.18
C GLU A 346 19.13 44.00 1.01
N GLN A 347 19.45 44.43 -0.22
CA GLN A 347 19.78 45.83 -0.52
C GLN A 347 18.60 46.79 -0.35
N ALA A 348 17.36 46.30 -0.50
CA ALA A 348 16.15 47.10 -0.41
C ALA A 348 15.56 47.18 1.01
N LEU A 349 16.21 46.58 2.02
CA LEU A 349 15.78 46.68 3.41
C LEU A 349 15.96 48.10 3.96
N PRO A 350 15.03 48.59 4.81
CA PRO A 350 13.83 47.92 5.29
C PRO A 350 12.70 47.92 4.26
N LEU A 351 12.06 46.76 4.06
CA LEU A 351 10.94 46.58 3.14
C LEU A 351 9.61 46.65 3.90
N PRO A 352 8.82 47.73 3.75
CA PRO A 352 7.56 47.87 4.49
C PRO A 352 6.53 46.81 4.08
N ASP A 353 6.47 46.43 2.80
CA ASP A 353 5.57 45.39 2.28
C ASP A 353 6.24 44.62 1.14
N LEU A 354 6.53 43.34 1.39
CA LEU A 354 7.21 42.43 0.46
C LEU A 354 6.44 42.23 -0.86
N MET A 355 5.12 42.08 -0.81
CA MET A 355 4.29 41.84 -2.00
C MET A 355 4.21 43.09 -2.88
N THR A 356 4.09 44.27 -2.27
CA THR A 356 4.15 45.55 -3.00
C THR A 356 5.52 45.73 -3.66
N TRP A 357 6.60 45.38 -2.97
CA TRP A 357 7.95 45.44 -3.53
C TRP A 357 8.13 44.47 -4.70
N LEU A 358 7.64 43.22 -4.59
CA LEU A 358 7.71 42.24 -5.69
C LEU A 358 6.99 42.72 -6.95
N LEU A 359 5.81 43.34 -6.80
CA LEU A 359 5.07 43.93 -7.92
C LEU A 359 5.81 45.08 -8.59
N ALA A 360 6.55 45.88 -7.81
CA ALA A 360 7.37 46.96 -8.34
C ALA A 360 8.63 46.45 -9.06
N GLN A 361 9.20 45.33 -8.60
CA GLN A 361 10.43 44.75 -9.17
C GLN A 361 10.19 43.88 -10.40
N GLU A 362 9.01 43.27 -10.50
CA GLU A 362 8.58 42.41 -11.60
C GLU A 362 7.13 42.75 -12.01
N PRO A 363 6.92 43.90 -12.68
CA PRO A 363 5.58 44.34 -13.08
C PRO A 363 4.93 43.45 -14.15
N GLU A 364 5.74 42.74 -14.95
CA GLU A 364 5.29 41.80 -15.99
C GLU A 364 5.33 40.33 -15.54
N GLY A 365 5.66 40.07 -14.26
CA GLY A 365 5.76 38.72 -13.73
C GLY A 365 4.41 38.00 -13.67
N ALA A 366 4.39 36.73 -14.08
CA ALA A 366 3.22 35.88 -13.92
C ALA A 366 2.89 35.69 -12.42
N THR A 367 1.61 35.47 -12.11
CA THR A 367 1.13 35.46 -10.73
C THR A 367 1.77 34.34 -9.89
N ASP A 368 1.99 33.19 -10.50
CA ASP A 368 2.63 32.02 -9.90
C ASP A 368 4.11 32.26 -9.59
N GLU A 369 4.85 32.94 -10.49
CA GLU A 369 6.23 33.35 -10.25
C GLU A 369 6.34 34.35 -9.10
N LEU A 370 5.44 35.33 -9.03
CA LEU A 370 5.39 36.30 -7.93
C LEU A 370 5.09 35.61 -6.59
N LEU A 371 4.16 34.66 -6.56
CA LEU A 371 3.84 33.87 -5.35
C LEU A 371 4.99 32.95 -4.96
N TYR A 372 5.70 32.39 -5.93
CA TYR A 372 6.91 31.61 -5.70
C TYR A 372 7.96 32.47 -4.98
N TRP A 373 8.28 33.66 -5.50
CA TRP A 373 9.23 34.56 -4.87
C TRP A 373 8.77 35.07 -3.51
N PHE A 374 7.49 35.41 -3.37
CA PHE A 374 6.90 35.79 -2.09
C PHE A 374 7.08 34.69 -1.04
N SER A 375 6.80 33.43 -1.40
CA SER A 375 6.97 32.28 -0.49
C SER A 375 8.43 32.03 -0.12
N ARG A 376 9.35 32.26 -1.06
CA ARG A 376 10.78 31.99 -0.89
C ARG A 376 11.46 33.07 -0.04
N LEU A 377 11.20 34.35 -0.33
CA LEU A 377 11.78 35.48 0.41
C LEU A 377 11.20 35.59 1.82
N SER A 378 9.90 35.30 2.01
CA SER A 378 9.28 35.33 3.34
C SER A 378 9.75 34.21 4.28
N ARG A 379 10.41 33.17 3.76
CA ARG A 379 10.91 32.02 4.53
C ARG A 379 12.43 32.02 4.70
N ASP A 380 13.13 32.98 4.11
CA ASP A 380 14.59 33.05 4.23
C ASP A 380 15.00 33.51 5.64
N ALA A 381 15.96 32.81 6.24
CA ALA A 381 16.41 33.05 7.60
C ALA A 381 17.18 34.38 7.76
N ARG A 382 17.57 35.02 6.66
CA ARG A 382 18.28 36.32 6.64
C ARG A 382 17.42 37.53 6.96
N PHE A 383 16.09 37.37 7.02
CA PHE A 383 15.15 38.48 7.21
C PHE A 383 14.29 38.28 8.44
N GLN A 384 14.19 39.31 9.27
CA GLN A 384 13.18 39.36 10.32
C GLN A 384 11.87 39.80 9.67
N ARG A 385 10.80 39.03 9.89
CA ARG A 385 9.49 39.25 9.26
C ARG A 385 8.45 39.65 10.29
N GLU A 386 7.73 40.71 9.99
CA GLU A 386 6.53 41.10 10.73
C GLU A 386 5.32 40.97 9.80
N ARG A 387 4.27 40.29 10.26
CA ARG A 387 3.11 39.98 9.44
C ARG A 387 2.16 41.18 9.39
N LEU A 388 1.83 41.61 8.18
CA LEU A 388 0.87 42.68 7.94
C LEU A 388 -0.58 42.17 7.93
N GLU A 389 -1.52 43.10 8.07
CA GLU A 389 -2.93 42.85 7.85
C GLU A 389 -3.21 42.39 6.41
N ARG A 390 -4.31 41.66 6.23
CA ARG A 390 -4.69 41.13 4.93
C ARG A 390 -5.09 42.28 4.01
N ARG A 391 -4.45 42.37 2.85
CA ARG A 391 -4.71 43.37 1.82
C ARG A 391 -4.90 42.72 0.47
N GLU A 392 -5.43 43.48 -0.46
CA GLU A 392 -5.62 43.06 -1.84
C GLU A 392 -4.53 43.64 -2.74
N TYR A 393 -3.92 42.77 -3.54
CA TYR A 393 -2.84 43.08 -4.47
C TYR A 393 -3.28 42.70 -5.87
N LEU A 394 -3.01 43.55 -6.85
CA LEU A 394 -3.32 43.30 -8.26
C LEU A 394 -2.04 42.86 -8.97
N THR A 395 -2.01 41.62 -9.46
CA THR A 395 -0.99 41.14 -10.41
C THR A 395 -1.48 41.36 -11.83
N ALA A 396 -0.64 41.10 -12.82
CA ALA A 396 -1.01 41.21 -14.23
C ALA A 396 -2.20 40.29 -14.62
N GLU A 397 -2.41 39.19 -13.91
CA GLU A 397 -3.40 38.17 -14.27
C GLU A 397 -4.50 38.00 -13.21
N HIS A 398 -4.23 38.33 -11.93
CA HIS A 398 -5.12 37.98 -10.82
C HIS A 398 -5.21 39.09 -9.75
N ARG A 399 -6.32 39.11 -9.00
CA ARG A 399 -6.47 39.86 -7.75
C ARG A 399 -6.20 38.92 -6.58
N LEU A 400 -5.10 39.15 -5.87
CA LEU A 400 -4.67 38.34 -4.72
C LEU A 400 -5.11 39.00 -3.42
N SER A 401 -5.68 38.23 -2.49
CA SER A 401 -5.98 38.69 -1.13
C SER A 401 -5.15 37.90 -0.12
N LEU A 402 -4.08 38.50 0.41
CA LEU A 402 -3.11 37.85 1.31
C LEU A 402 -2.55 38.82 2.36
N SER A 403 -1.99 38.25 3.44
CA SER A 403 -1.21 39.00 4.43
C SER A 403 0.26 39.03 4.00
N SER A 404 0.76 40.20 3.60
CA SER A 404 2.17 40.37 3.26
C SER A 404 3.05 40.49 4.51
N PHE A 405 4.36 40.66 4.33
CA PHE A 405 5.31 40.82 5.42
C PHE A 405 6.12 42.10 5.25
N THR A 406 6.36 42.79 6.36
CA THR A 406 7.46 43.74 6.50
C THR A 406 8.74 42.94 6.72
N LEU A 407 9.78 43.21 5.93
CA LEU A 407 11.09 42.59 6.12
C LEU A 407 12.10 43.61 6.65
N LEU A 408 12.75 43.23 7.74
CA LEU A 408 13.84 43.97 8.37
C LEU A 408 15.11 43.12 8.33
N ARG A 409 16.27 43.79 8.40
CA ARG A 409 17.55 43.08 8.50
C ARG A 409 17.62 42.39 9.86
N THR A 410 17.91 41.10 9.89
CA THR A 410 18.23 40.41 11.14
C THR A 410 19.49 41.05 11.73
N ILE A 411 19.35 41.68 12.89
CA ILE A 411 20.48 42.13 13.70
C ILE A 411 21.19 40.85 14.21
N PRO A 412 22.53 40.76 14.16
CA PRO A 412 23.26 39.60 14.67
C PRO A 412 23.04 39.36 16.17
#